data_AF-A0ABC8Z7S3-F1
#
_entry.id   AF-A0ABC8Z7S3-F1
#
_cell.length_a   1.000
_cell.length_b   1.000
_cell.length_c   1.000
_cell.angle_alpha   90.00
_cell.angle_beta   90.00
_cell.angle_gamma   90.00
#
_symmetry.space_group_name_H-M   'P 1'
#
loop_
_entity.id
_entity.type
_entity.pdbx_description
1 polymer ?
#
loop_
_entity_poly.entity_id
_entity_poly.type
_entity_poly.pdbx_seq_one_letter_code
_entity_poly.pdbx_strand_id
1 'polypeptide(L)'
;MDFELRHAREKLEREQRDRMQRAKAKADRERRAKAEAARRREALEASHRERRLDAARAQEEAEKKIEEVMQLGKGVSFSHMFEALRYDGPGDKIKLPPSSFKELSDEGALDKGPMYFRLSMVRDTVPGATMEQDTEEATCCGVLEFTAREGSAELPMHVWNNLFRSDTPDVPLIEVKYVSLPKGTYAKLKPEGAGFSDLPNHRAVLETALRNHATLSENDIVVVNYGQLQYKLKVLELKPASSVSVLETDVEVDIEGSDSVLDNEENQHVLVPLATGKVESSVVEEGKFRYYKFSVEESVSEKVASGRANIEVKIDTDASGGDTDIYVSRHPLVFPTQHRHEWSSHEMGSKVLILKPWDSSSVSGVYSIGVYGFKGTSKYQLSVAIKDVSSQRVGEHASASGSVDADSVLCRNCKRHIASRSAHLHEAYCMRHNVACPHDGCGVVLRKEEAADHVHCNRCGRAFQQREMEKHMKVFHEPLQCPCGVVLEKEDMVQHQSSACHLRLIVCRFCGDTVHAGGEPVDARDRLRNMCEHESICGSRTAPCDSCGRSVMLKEMDIHHIAVHQKS
;
A
#
# COMPACT_ATOMS: atom_id res chain seq x y z
N MET A 1 -80.51 -71.30 -65.90
CA MET A 1 -81.07 -70.50 -64.80
C MET A 1 -80.28 -70.58 -63.49
N ASP A 2 -79.14 -71.29 -63.41
CA ASP A 2 -78.48 -71.57 -62.11
C ASP A 2 -77.19 -70.76 -61.83
N PHE A 3 -76.68 -70.06 -62.85
CA PHE A 3 -75.45 -69.26 -62.78
C PHE A 3 -75.72 -67.80 -62.35
N GLU A 4 -76.83 -67.22 -62.83
CA GLU A 4 -77.23 -65.84 -62.51
C GLU A 4 -77.64 -65.66 -61.04
N LEU A 5 -78.28 -66.67 -60.44
CA LEU A 5 -78.70 -66.65 -59.03
C LEU A 5 -77.50 -66.75 -58.06
N ARG A 6 -76.48 -67.54 -58.38
CA ARG A 6 -75.25 -67.63 -57.57
C ARG A 6 -74.45 -66.33 -57.62
N HIS A 7 -74.30 -65.75 -58.82
CA HIS A 7 -73.63 -64.48 -59.00
C HIS A 7 -74.35 -63.33 -58.28
N ALA A 8 -75.70 -63.32 -58.29
CA ALA A 8 -76.49 -62.35 -57.54
C ALA A 8 -76.29 -62.47 -56.01
N ARG A 9 -76.24 -63.70 -55.48
CA ARG A 9 -76.01 -63.95 -54.05
C ARG A 9 -74.60 -63.57 -53.61
N GLU A 10 -73.58 -63.93 -54.39
CA GLU A 10 -72.19 -63.53 -54.11
C GLU A 10 -71.99 -62.02 -54.19
N LYS A 11 -72.67 -61.33 -55.12
CA LYS A 11 -72.68 -59.87 -55.21
C LYS A 11 -73.28 -59.24 -53.95
N LEU A 12 -74.38 -59.79 -53.45
CA LEU A 12 -75.08 -59.29 -52.27
C LEU A 12 -74.28 -59.56 -50.98
N GLU A 13 -73.63 -60.72 -50.86
CA GLU A 13 -72.73 -61.04 -49.75
C GLU A 13 -71.46 -60.16 -49.77
N ARG A 14 -70.90 -59.88 -50.95
CA ARG A 14 -69.77 -58.93 -51.11
C ARG A 14 -70.19 -57.52 -50.72
N GLU A 15 -71.38 -57.08 -51.13
CA GLU A 15 -71.91 -55.76 -50.78
C GLU A 15 -72.21 -55.63 -49.28
N GLN A 16 -72.72 -56.67 -48.63
CA GLN A 16 -72.92 -56.70 -47.18
C GLN A 16 -71.59 -56.66 -46.41
N ARG A 17 -70.57 -57.41 -46.86
CA ARG A 17 -69.22 -57.36 -46.26
C ARG A 17 -68.58 -55.99 -46.44
N ASP A 18 -68.71 -55.36 -47.61
CA ASP A 18 -68.19 -54.02 -47.86
C ASP A 18 -68.89 -52.97 -46.98
N ARG A 19 -70.21 -53.07 -46.78
CA ARG A 19 -70.94 -52.18 -45.86
C ARG A 19 -70.48 -52.34 -44.42
N MET A 20 -70.28 -53.58 -43.97
CA MET A 20 -69.76 -53.86 -42.61
C MET A 20 -68.32 -53.36 -42.44
N GLN A 21 -67.44 -53.56 -43.43
CA GLN A 21 -66.07 -53.06 -43.40
C GLN A 21 -66.01 -51.53 -43.40
N ARG A 22 -66.85 -50.86 -44.20
CA ARG A 22 -66.96 -49.39 -44.20
C ARG A 22 -67.48 -48.85 -42.87
N ALA A 23 -68.47 -49.51 -42.26
CA ALA A 23 -68.98 -49.14 -40.93
C ALA A 23 -67.92 -49.31 -39.83
N LYS A 24 -67.18 -50.43 -39.86
CA LYS A 24 -66.07 -50.69 -38.92
C LYS A 24 -64.93 -49.68 -39.11
N ALA A 25 -64.54 -49.38 -40.35
CA ALA A 25 -63.52 -48.38 -40.65
C ALA A 25 -63.94 -46.97 -40.21
N LYS A 26 -65.23 -46.61 -40.32
CA LYS A 26 -65.75 -45.34 -39.83
C LYS A 26 -65.69 -45.26 -38.30
N ALA A 27 -66.12 -46.32 -37.59
CA ALA A 27 -66.05 -46.39 -36.14
C ALA A 27 -64.60 -46.35 -35.61
N ASP A 28 -63.67 -47.04 -36.27
CA ASP A 28 -62.25 -47.01 -35.90
C ASP A 28 -61.62 -45.63 -36.14
N ARG A 29 -61.98 -44.94 -37.24
CA ARG A 29 -61.55 -43.55 -37.49
C ARG A 29 -62.08 -42.59 -36.43
N GLU A 30 -63.34 -42.72 -36.04
CA GLU A 30 -63.96 -41.89 -35.01
C GLU A 30 -63.34 -42.13 -33.63
N ARG A 31 -63.06 -43.39 -33.28
CA ARG A 31 -62.35 -43.76 -32.05
C ARG A 31 -60.93 -43.18 -32.00
N ARG A 32 -60.19 -43.24 -33.12
CA ARG A 32 -58.85 -42.64 -33.23
C ARG A 32 -58.90 -41.11 -33.11
N ALA A 33 -59.85 -40.46 -33.78
CA ALA A 33 -60.03 -39.02 -33.69
C ALA A 33 -60.39 -38.58 -32.26
N LYS A 34 -61.24 -39.33 -31.55
CA LYS A 34 -61.58 -39.05 -30.15
C LYS A 34 -60.40 -39.25 -29.20
N ALA A 35 -59.58 -40.28 -29.42
CA ALA A 35 -58.37 -40.52 -28.64
C ALA A 35 -57.31 -39.43 -28.87
N GLU A 36 -57.14 -38.96 -30.11
CA GLU A 36 -56.24 -37.86 -30.43
C GLU A 36 -56.72 -36.53 -29.84
N ALA A 37 -58.02 -36.25 -29.89
CA ALA A 37 -58.62 -35.08 -29.25
C ALA A 37 -58.45 -35.10 -27.71
N ALA A 38 -58.58 -36.28 -27.08
CA ALA A 38 -58.32 -36.44 -25.65
C ALA A 38 -56.85 -36.17 -25.31
N ARG A 39 -55.90 -36.74 -26.07
CA ARG A 39 -54.45 -36.49 -25.89
C ARG A 39 -54.09 -35.02 -26.07
N ARG A 40 -54.68 -34.32 -27.04
CA ARG A 40 -54.45 -32.87 -27.23
C ARG A 40 -54.99 -32.04 -26.06
N ARG A 41 -56.13 -32.42 -25.48
CA ARG A 41 -56.68 -31.75 -24.28
C ARG A 41 -55.81 -32.00 -23.05
N GLU A 42 -55.39 -33.24 -22.82
CA GLU A 42 -54.48 -33.59 -21.72
C GLU A 42 -53.14 -32.86 -21.84
N ALA A 43 -52.58 -32.74 -23.05
CA ALA A 43 -51.35 -31.97 -23.29
C ALA A 43 -51.52 -30.47 -22.99
N LEU A 44 -52.65 -29.88 -23.37
CA LEU A 44 -52.97 -28.48 -23.05
C LEU A 44 -53.16 -28.28 -21.53
N GLU A 45 -53.89 -29.17 -20.86
CA GLU A 45 -54.09 -29.12 -19.41
C GLU A 45 -52.77 -29.32 -18.64
N ALA A 46 -51.89 -30.20 -19.12
CA ALA A 46 -50.55 -30.40 -18.55
C ALA A 46 -49.69 -29.14 -18.70
N SER A 47 -49.66 -28.51 -19.88
CA SER A 47 -48.93 -27.25 -20.10
C SER A 47 -49.49 -26.10 -19.26
N HIS A 48 -50.81 -26.00 -19.12
CA HIS A 48 -51.43 -25.02 -18.23
C HIS A 48 -51.11 -25.28 -16.75
N ARG A 49 -51.00 -26.54 -16.33
CA ARG A 49 -50.61 -26.91 -14.96
C ARG A 49 -49.15 -26.53 -14.69
N GLU A 50 -48.25 -26.81 -15.62
CA GLU A 50 -46.83 -26.47 -15.53
C GLU A 50 -46.64 -24.95 -15.39
N ARG A 51 -47.27 -24.15 -16.26
CA ARG A 51 -47.23 -22.67 -16.15
C ARG A 51 -47.76 -22.15 -14.82
N ARG A 52 -48.78 -22.79 -14.24
CA ARG A 52 -49.31 -22.40 -12.91
C ARG A 52 -48.33 -22.74 -11.79
N LEU A 53 -47.64 -23.87 -11.88
CA LEU A 53 -46.61 -24.26 -10.90
C LEU A 53 -45.39 -23.34 -10.98
N ASP A 54 -44.99 -22.95 -12.20
CA ASP A 54 -43.88 -22.00 -12.40
C ASP A 54 -44.27 -20.60 -11.92
N ALA A 55 -45.49 -20.14 -12.21
CA ALA A 55 -45.99 -18.87 -11.69
C ALA A 55 -46.08 -18.88 -10.15
N ALA A 56 -46.50 -19.99 -9.54
CA ALA A 56 -46.55 -20.14 -8.09
C ALA A 56 -45.14 -20.14 -7.46
N ARG A 57 -44.17 -20.85 -8.07
CA ARG A 57 -42.77 -20.83 -7.61
C ARG A 57 -42.15 -19.45 -7.72
N ALA A 58 -42.37 -18.75 -8.84
CA ALA A 58 -41.88 -17.39 -9.03
C ALA A 58 -42.49 -16.42 -8.01
N GLN A 59 -43.77 -16.61 -7.66
CA GLN A 59 -44.44 -15.81 -6.64
C GLN A 59 -43.88 -16.10 -5.24
N GLU A 60 -43.65 -17.37 -4.89
CA GLU A 60 -43.06 -17.76 -3.60
C GLU A 60 -41.61 -17.26 -3.46
N GLU A 61 -40.82 -17.31 -4.53
CA GLU A 61 -39.47 -16.72 -4.56
C GLU A 61 -39.51 -15.20 -4.42
N ALA A 62 -40.46 -14.53 -5.07
CA ALA A 62 -40.64 -13.08 -4.92
C ALA A 62 -41.07 -12.69 -3.50
N GLU A 63 -42.02 -13.41 -2.90
CA GLU A 63 -42.45 -13.21 -1.52
C GLU A 63 -41.30 -13.44 -0.53
N LYS A 64 -40.51 -14.52 -0.70
CA LYS A 64 -39.30 -14.77 0.10
C LYS A 64 -38.27 -13.66 -0.04
N LYS A 65 -38.02 -13.16 -1.25
CA LYS A 65 -37.10 -12.03 -1.47
C LYS A 65 -37.60 -10.76 -0.77
N ILE A 66 -38.88 -10.44 -0.88
CA ILE A 66 -39.48 -9.28 -0.21
C ILE A 66 -39.36 -9.39 1.31
N GLU A 67 -39.64 -10.57 1.86
CA GLU A 67 -39.52 -10.82 3.30
C GLU A 67 -38.06 -10.73 3.78
N GLU A 68 -37.11 -11.22 3.00
CA GLU A 68 -35.67 -11.08 3.28
C GLU A 68 -35.22 -9.60 3.24
N VAL A 69 -35.67 -8.81 2.26
CA VAL A 69 -35.43 -7.35 2.23
C VAL A 69 -35.97 -6.68 3.49
N MET A 70 -37.19 -7.03 3.87
CA MET A 70 -37.88 -6.44 5.01
C MET A 70 -37.19 -6.79 6.33
N GLN A 71 -36.65 -8.01 6.45
CA GLN A 71 -35.85 -8.44 7.60
C GLN A 71 -34.49 -7.74 7.64
N LEU A 72 -33.77 -7.64 6.52
CA LEU A 72 -32.47 -6.98 6.43
C LEU A 72 -32.55 -5.47 6.69
N GLY A 73 -33.64 -4.82 6.27
CA GLY A 73 -33.89 -3.40 6.52
C GLY A 73 -34.47 -3.09 7.91
N LYS A 74 -34.67 -4.09 8.79
CA LYS A 74 -35.42 -3.95 10.06
C LYS A 74 -36.76 -3.22 9.85
N GLY A 75 -37.47 -3.52 8.76
CA GLY A 75 -38.76 -2.89 8.40
C GLY A 75 -38.67 -1.54 7.68
N VAL A 76 -37.48 -1.11 7.21
CA VAL A 76 -37.29 0.01 6.26
C VAL A 76 -37.11 -0.59 4.85
N SER A 77 -37.87 -0.10 3.88
CA SER A 77 -37.86 -0.54 2.49
C SER A 77 -37.44 0.60 1.55
N PHE A 78 -36.14 0.90 1.53
CA PHE A 78 -35.57 1.88 0.61
C PHE A 78 -34.72 1.18 -0.45
N SER A 79 -35.11 1.27 -1.72
CA SER A 79 -34.36 0.74 -2.88
C SER A 79 -34.60 1.64 -4.09
N HIS A 80 -33.57 2.36 -4.53
CA HIS A 80 -33.69 3.30 -5.65
C HIS A 80 -32.48 3.23 -6.58
N MET A 81 -32.72 3.54 -7.85
CA MET A 81 -31.65 3.65 -8.85
C MET A 81 -31.17 5.09 -8.94
N PHE A 82 -29.84 5.27 -8.91
CA PHE A 82 -29.20 6.56 -9.04
C PHE A 82 -28.11 6.52 -10.11
N GLU A 83 -27.87 7.66 -10.76
CA GLU A 83 -26.66 7.88 -11.55
C GLU A 83 -25.47 8.11 -10.59
N ALA A 84 -24.43 7.28 -10.70
CA ALA A 84 -23.25 7.40 -9.86
C ALA A 84 -22.31 8.49 -10.38
N LEU A 85 -21.96 9.44 -9.51
CA LEU A 85 -21.00 10.50 -9.78
C LEU A 85 -19.78 10.33 -8.87
N ARG A 86 -18.58 10.61 -9.38
CA ARG A 86 -17.36 10.57 -8.56
C ARG A 86 -17.23 11.84 -7.75
N TYR A 87 -16.79 11.71 -6.51
CA TYR A 87 -16.29 12.85 -5.74
C TYR A 87 -15.05 12.47 -4.92
N ASP A 88 -14.26 13.49 -4.56
CA ASP A 88 -13.09 13.32 -3.72
C ASP A 88 -13.51 13.34 -2.24
N GLY A 89 -13.65 12.15 -1.67
CA GLY A 89 -14.18 11.93 -0.32
C GLY A 89 -13.42 10.85 0.44
N PRO A 90 -13.38 10.95 1.78
CA PRO A 90 -12.72 9.95 2.60
C PRO A 90 -13.58 8.68 2.77
N GLY A 91 -12.94 7.52 2.69
CA GLY A 91 -13.53 6.23 3.05
C GLY A 91 -14.67 5.77 2.14
N ASP A 92 -15.74 5.27 2.75
CA ASP A 92 -16.90 4.64 2.10
C ASP A 92 -18.21 5.43 2.30
N LYS A 93 -18.13 6.73 2.59
CA LYS A 93 -19.32 7.53 2.89
C LYS A 93 -19.83 8.19 1.63
N ILE A 94 -21.05 7.89 1.19
CA ILE A 94 -21.64 8.44 -0.04
C ILE A 94 -22.47 9.68 0.24
N LYS A 95 -22.77 10.47 -0.80
CA LYS A 95 -23.80 11.53 -0.72
C LYS A 95 -25.03 11.14 -1.50
N LEU A 96 -26.18 11.32 -0.86
CA LEU A 96 -27.48 11.01 -1.45
C LEU A 96 -28.31 12.27 -1.66
N PRO A 97 -29.37 12.22 -2.48
CA PRO A 97 -30.28 13.35 -2.65
C PRO A 97 -31.10 13.68 -1.39
N PRO A 98 -31.54 14.94 -1.22
CA PRO A 98 -32.45 15.33 -0.15
C PRO A 98 -33.80 14.59 -0.16
N SER A 99 -34.28 14.13 -1.33
CA SER A 99 -35.49 13.30 -1.43
C SER A 99 -35.34 11.98 -0.68
N SER A 100 -34.20 11.30 -0.81
CA SER A 100 -33.88 10.05 -0.11
C SER A 100 -33.93 10.21 1.41
N PHE A 101 -33.51 11.37 1.93
CA PHE A 101 -33.58 11.66 3.37
C PHE A 101 -35.02 11.69 3.88
N LYS A 102 -35.94 12.32 3.12
CA LYS A 102 -37.34 12.42 3.51
C LYS A 102 -37.99 11.05 3.60
N GLU A 103 -37.77 10.21 2.60
CA GLU A 103 -38.28 8.84 2.56
C GLU A 103 -37.73 7.99 3.71
N LEU A 104 -36.42 8.02 3.94
CA LEU A 104 -35.80 7.32 5.06
C LEU A 104 -36.27 7.83 6.43
N SER A 105 -36.56 9.12 6.54
CA SER A 105 -37.14 9.73 7.75
C SER A 105 -38.58 9.26 7.97
N ASP A 106 -39.39 9.20 6.92
CA ASP A 106 -40.78 8.76 6.98
C ASP A 106 -40.89 7.28 7.36
N GLU A 107 -39.92 6.46 6.93
CA GLU A 107 -39.82 5.05 7.31
C GLU A 107 -39.14 4.79 8.68
N GLY A 108 -38.75 5.85 9.39
CA GLY A 108 -38.17 5.76 10.74
C GLY A 108 -36.76 5.17 10.78
N ALA A 109 -35.96 5.36 9.73
CA ALA A 109 -34.56 4.89 9.70
C ALA A 109 -33.67 5.64 10.70
N LEU A 110 -33.98 6.92 11.00
CA LEU A 110 -33.23 7.77 11.93
C LEU A 110 -33.17 7.19 13.36
N ASP A 111 -34.24 6.53 13.79
CA ASP A 111 -34.34 5.96 15.14
C ASP A 111 -33.56 4.65 15.29
N LYS A 112 -33.09 4.07 14.18
CA LYS A 112 -32.42 2.76 14.12
C LYS A 112 -30.88 2.84 14.18
N GLY A 113 -30.33 4.06 14.30
CA GLY A 113 -28.90 4.32 14.41
C GLY A 113 -28.27 4.74 13.08
N PRO A 114 -26.98 4.45 12.86
CA PRO A 114 -26.30 4.80 11.62
C PRO A 114 -26.92 4.10 10.41
N MET A 115 -27.05 4.82 9.29
CA MET A 115 -27.65 4.31 8.06
C MET A 115 -26.57 3.71 7.15
N TYR A 116 -26.83 2.50 6.67
CA TYR A 116 -25.97 1.80 5.72
C TYR A 116 -26.74 1.45 4.46
N PHE A 117 -26.03 1.45 3.34
CA PHE A 117 -26.59 1.14 2.04
C PHE A 117 -25.74 0.10 1.33
N ARG A 118 -26.41 -0.87 0.72
CA ARG A 118 -25.80 -1.81 -0.22
C ARG A 118 -25.93 -1.23 -1.62
N LEU A 119 -24.80 -1.16 -2.31
CA LEU A 119 -24.69 -0.71 -3.70
C LEU A 119 -24.49 -1.92 -4.60
N SER A 120 -25.27 -2.01 -5.67
CA SER A 120 -25.09 -2.98 -6.76
C SER A 120 -25.08 -2.26 -8.10
N MET A 121 -24.22 -2.73 -9.02
CA MET A 121 -24.22 -2.22 -10.39
C MET A 121 -25.43 -2.77 -11.15
N VAL A 122 -26.17 -1.91 -11.83
CA VAL A 122 -27.24 -2.33 -12.74
C VAL A 122 -26.59 -2.60 -14.11
N ARG A 123 -26.41 -3.87 -14.46
CA ARG A 123 -25.99 -4.26 -15.82
C ARG A 123 -27.23 -4.25 -16.73
N ASP A 124 -27.14 -3.57 -17.88
CA ASP A 124 -28.13 -3.70 -18.96
C ASP A 124 -28.10 -5.14 -19.49
N THR A 125 -28.88 -6.02 -18.87
CA THR A 125 -29.03 -7.39 -19.33
C THR A 125 -30.04 -7.41 -20.46
N VAL A 126 -29.54 -7.66 -21.68
CA VAL A 126 -30.38 -8.10 -22.78
C VAL A 126 -31.09 -9.39 -22.32
N PRO A 127 -32.44 -9.49 -22.41
CA PRO A 127 -33.15 -10.66 -21.92
C PRO A 127 -32.77 -11.90 -22.75
N GLY A 128 -31.94 -12.78 -22.19
CA GLY A 128 -31.55 -14.03 -22.86
C GLY A 128 -30.18 -14.61 -22.48
N ALA A 129 -29.33 -13.91 -21.73
CA ALA A 129 -28.08 -14.51 -21.23
C ALA A 129 -28.36 -15.33 -19.96
N THR A 130 -27.91 -16.58 -19.98
CA THR A 130 -27.95 -17.54 -18.87
C THR A 130 -27.40 -16.91 -17.59
N MET A 131 -28.17 -16.98 -16.50
CA MET A 131 -27.71 -16.63 -15.16
C MET A 131 -26.63 -17.62 -14.73
N GLU A 132 -25.39 -17.33 -15.09
CA GLU A 132 -24.27 -17.83 -14.30
C GLU A 132 -24.35 -17.11 -12.95
N GLN A 133 -24.16 -17.88 -11.87
CA GLN A 133 -24.11 -17.39 -10.50
C GLN A 133 -22.86 -16.52 -10.31
N ASP A 134 -22.81 -15.37 -10.97
CA ASP A 134 -21.91 -14.30 -10.57
C ASP A 134 -22.45 -13.81 -9.23
N THR A 135 -21.69 -14.07 -8.17
CA THR A 135 -21.82 -13.37 -6.89
C THR A 135 -21.98 -11.89 -7.20
N GLU A 136 -23.20 -11.35 -7.01
CA GLU A 136 -23.50 -9.95 -7.27
C GLU A 136 -22.46 -9.08 -6.57
N GLU A 137 -21.56 -8.47 -7.35
CA GLU A 137 -20.51 -7.57 -6.86
C GLU A 137 -21.21 -6.38 -6.20
N ALA A 138 -21.39 -6.48 -4.89
CA ALA A 138 -22.08 -5.50 -4.09
C ALA A 138 -21.18 -5.05 -2.95
N THR A 139 -21.07 -3.73 -2.79
CA THR A 139 -20.29 -3.10 -1.72
C THR A 139 -21.25 -2.37 -0.78
N CYS A 140 -20.96 -2.41 0.51
CA CYS A 140 -21.71 -1.62 1.48
C CYS A 140 -21.02 -0.27 1.69
N CYS A 141 -21.82 0.73 2.06
CA CYS A 141 -21.35 2.08 2.30
C CYS A 141 -22.19 2.77 3.39
N GLY A 142 -21.61 3.78 4.02
CA GLY A 142 -22.34 4.71 4.88
C GLY A 142 -22.81 5.94 4.12
N VAL A 143 -23.67 6.76 4.71
CA VAL A 143 -24.01 8.09 4.18
C VAL A 143 -23.25 9.19 4.93
N LEU A 144 -22.67 10.13 4.18
CA LEU A 144 -22.05 11.33 4.74
C LEU A 144 -23.08 12.45 4.95
N GLU A 145 -23.78 12.80 3.87
CA GLU A 145 -24.74 13.91 3.84
C GLU A 145 -25.75 13.73 2.70
N PHE A 146 -26.87 14.45 2.79
CA PHE A 146 -27.96 14.39 1.83
C PHE A 146 -28.01 15.65 0.96
N THR A 147 -26.95 15.92 0.20
CA THR A 147 -26.78 17.14 -0.61
C THR A 147 -26.62 16.87 -2.10
N ALA A 148 -26.67 15.61 -2.54
CA ALA A 148 -26.47 15.28 -3.95
C ALA A 148 -27.63 15.78 -4.83
N ARG A 149 -27.38 15.89 -6.14
CA ARG A 149 -28.43 16.26 -7.10
C ARG A 149 -29.47 15.15 -7.19
N GLU A 150 -30.74 15.53 -7.24
CA GLU A 150 -31.86 14.61 -7.44
C GLU A 150 -31.62 13.66 -8.62
N GLY A 151 -31.81 12.35 -8.39
CA GLY A 151 -31.53 11.29 -9.37
C GLY A 151 -30.07 10.84 -9.47
N SER A 152 -29.15 11.42 -8.69
CA SER A 152 -27.74 11.04 -8.67
C SER A 152 -27.22 10.75 -7.26
N ALA A 153 -26.20 9.90 -7.15
CA ALA A 153 -25.50 9.60 -5.91
C ALA A 153 -24.00 9.84 -6.10
N GLU A 154 -23.39 10.61 -5.19
CA GLU A 154 -21.94 10.88 -5.25
C GLU A 154 -21.19 9.81 -4.46
N LEU A 155 -20.30 9.09 -5.13
CA LEU A 155 -19.49 8.00 -4.58
C LEU A 155 -18.03 8.42 -4.40
N PRO A 156 -17.40 8.11 -3.25
CA PRO A 156 -15.95 8.23 -3.08
C PRO A 156 -15.19 7.29 -4.02
N MET A 157 -13.92 7.60 -4.28
CA MET A 157 -13.05 6.77 -5.11
C MET A 157 -12.92 5.33 -4.62
N HIS A 158 -12.93 5.09 -3.30
CA HIS A 158 -12.88 3.73 -2.75
C HIS A 158 -14.11 2.89 -3.15
N VAL A 159 -15.32 3.43 -2.95
CA VAL A 159 -16.58 2.76 -3.32
C VAL A 159 -16.65 2.58 -4.84
N TRP A 160 -16.25 3.60 -5.59
CA TRP A 160 -16.21 3.55 -7.05
C TRP A 160 -15.32 2.41 -7.55
N ASN A 161 -14.10 2.30 -7.05
CA ASN A 161 -13.15 1.28 -7.49
C ASN A 161 -13.60 -0.13 -7.09
N ASN A 162 -14.27 -0.29 -5.96
CA ASN A 162 -14.82 -1.58 -5.53
C ASN A 162 -16.04 -2.02 -6.34
N LEU A 163 -16.86 -1.07 -6.79
CA LEU A 163 -18.06 -1.32 -7.59
C LEU A 163 -17.77 -1.50 -9.09
N PHE A 164 -16.80 -0.75 -9.64
CA PHE A 164 -16.44 -0.75 -11.06
C PHE A 164 -15.02 -1.33 -11.29
N ARG A 165 -14.79 -2.59 -10.91
CA ARG A 165 -13.45 -3.22 -10.96
C ARG A 165 -12.92 -3.47 -12.37
N SER A 166 -13.82 -3.81 -13.30
CA SER A 166 -13.45 -4.34 -14.63
C SER A 166 -13.97 -3.48 -15.78
N ASP A 167 -15.10 -2.79 -15.60
CA ASP A 167 -15.73 -1.98 -16.64
C ASP A 167 -16.46 -0.78 -16.00
N THR A 168 -16.35 0.38 -16.63
CA THR A 168 -17.12 1.57 -16.27
C THR A 168 -18.09 1.84 -17.43
N PRO A 169 -19.39 1.57 -17.27
CA PRO A 169 -20.35 1.84 -18.33
C PRO A 169 -20.42 3.35 -18.63
N ASP A 170 -20.82 3.70 -19.85
CA ASP A 170 -20.97 5.10 -20.30
C ASP A 170 -21.93 5.89 -19.39
N VAL A 171 -22.95 5.21 -18.83
CA VAL A 171 -23.85 5.74 -17.80
C VAL A 171 -23.82 4.80 -16.59
N PRO A 172 -23.15 5.18 -15.49
CA PRO A 172 -23.00 4.35 -14.31
C PRO A 172 -24.27 4.38 -13.46
N LEU A 173 -25.22 3.50 -13.77
CA LEU A 173 -26.43 3.30 -12.96
C LEU A 173 -26.17 2.31 -11.83
N ILE A 174 -26.52 2.73 -10.62
CA ILE A 174 -26.36 1.95 -9.40
C ILE A 174 -27.68 1.81 -8.67
N GLU A 175 -27.94 0.64 -8.11
CA GLU A 175 -29.03 0.42 -7.18
C GLU A 175 -28.51 0.64 -5.75
N VAL A 176 -29.18 1.53 -5.02
CA VAL A 176 -28.88 1.86 -3.61
C VAL A 176 -30.01 1.31 -2.76
N LYS A 177 -29.68 0.36 -1.88
CA LYS A 177 -30.64 -0.30 -1.01
C LYS A 177 -30.28 -0.14 0.45
N TYR A 178 -31.23 0.26 1.29
CA TYR A 178 -31.01 0.35 2.73
C TYR A 178 -30.83 -1.02 3.36
N VAL A 179 -29.83 -1.14 4.24
CA VAL A 179 -29.50 -2.38 4.94
C VAL A 179 -29.10 -2.09 6.38
N SER A 180 -29.56 -2.91 7.33
CA SER A 180 -29.05 -2.90 8.69
C SER A 180 -27.89 -3.88 8.82
N LEU A 181 -26.68 -3.36 9.05
CA LEU A 181 -25.49 -4.20 9.24
C LEU A 181 -25.23 -4.51 10.73
N PRO A 182 -24.84 -5.74 11.08
CA PRO A 182 -24.34 -6.05 12.41
C PRO A 182 -22.97 -5.42 12.63
N LYS A 183 -22.59 -5.21 13.90
CA LYS A 183 -21.24 -4.78 14.28
C LYS A 183 -20.25 -5.91 13.98
N GLY A 184 -19.14 -5.56 13.33
CA GLY A 184 -18.06 -6.50 13.02
C GLY A 184 -17.34 -6.94 14.29
N THR A 185 -16.93 -8.20 14.34
CA THR A 185 -16.08 -8.71 15.44
C THR A 185 -14.73 -9.19 14.94
N TYR A 186 -14.67 -9.64 13.70
CA TYR A 186 -13.45 -10.17 13.09
C TYR A 186 -13.40 -9.84 11.59
N ALA A 187 -12.21 -9.47 11.11
CA ALA A 187 -11.93 -9.25 9.70
C ALA A 187 -10.59 -9.88 9.31
N LYS A 188 -10.60 -10.73 8.28
CA LYS A 188 -9.40 -11.28 7.65
C LYS A 188 -9.08 -10.51 6.39
N LEU A 189 -7.91 -9.88 6.33
CA LEU A 189 -7.46 -9.06 5.21
C LEU A 189 -6.20 -9.65 4.57
N LYS A 190 -6.08 -9.56 3.25
CA LYS A 190 -4.91 -9.98 2.49
C LYS A 190 -4.37 -8.82 1.66
N PRO A 191 -3.11 -8.39 1.86
CA PRO A 191 -2.45 -7.43 0.98
C PRO A 191 -2.32 -8.01 -0.44
N GLU A 192 -2.70 -7.23 -1.46
CA GLU A 192 -2.51 -7.64 -2.87
C GLU A 192 -1.03 -7.60 -3.28
N GLY A 193 -0.26 -6.68 -2.70
CA GLY A 193 1.18 -6.53 -2.92
C GLY A 193 2.01 -6.91 -1.68
N ALA A 194 3.28 -7.21 -1.93
CA ALA A 194 4.25 -7.45 -0.85
C ALA A 194 4.60 -6.14 -0.10
N GLY A 195 5.08 -6.28 1.14
CA GLY A 195 5.67 -5.18 1.91
C GLY A 195 4.76 -4.49 2.92
N PHE A 196 3.43 -4.69 2.90
CA PHE A 196 2.54 -4.11 3.92
C PHE A 196 2.84 -4.64 5.33
N SER A 197 2.99 -5.96 5.47
CA SER A 197 3.33 -6.61 6.75
C SER A 197 4.73 -6.23 7.25
N ASP A 198 5.60 -5.76 6.35
CA ASP A 198 6.95 -5.30 6.69
C ASP A 198 6.98 -3.87 7.23
N LEU A 199 5.88 -3.12 7.09
CA LEU A 199 5.78 -1.77 7.62
C LEU A 199 5.79 -1.79 9.16
N PRO A 200 6.53 -0.84 9.77
CA PRO A 200 6.43 -0.62 11.20
C PRO A 200 5.01 -0.17 11.55
N ASN A 201 4.47 -0.67 12.66
CA ASN A 201 3.12 -0.33 13.12
C ASN A 201 2.01 -0.50 12.07
N HIS A 202 2.13 -1.45 11.13
CA HIS A 202 1.14 -1.69 10.07
C HIS A 202 -0.31 -1.83 10.60
N ARG A 203 -0.49 -2.34 11.82
CA ARG A 203 -1.79 -2.40 12.51
C ARG A 203 -2.39 -1.02 12.80
N ALA A 204 -1.59 -0.09 13.31
CA ALA A 204 -2.07 1.26 13.62
C ALA A 204 -2.41 2.03 12.33
N VAL A 205 -1.59 1.88 11.29
CA VAL A 205 -1.84 2.49 9.97
C VAL A 205 -3.16 1.97 9.37
N LEU A 206 -3.38 0.67 9.48
CA LEU A 206 -4.63 0.03 9.07
C LEU A 206 -5.83 0.52 9.89
N GLU A 207 -5.70 0.61 11.21
CA GLU A 207 -6.75 1.12 12.09
C GLU A 207 -7.13 2.56 11.72
N THR A 208 -6.14 3.43 11.50
CA THR A 208 -6.36 4.81 11.06
C THR A 208 -7.06 4.88 9.71
N ALA A 209 -6.73 3.98 8.76
CA ALA A 209 -7.44 3.88 7.50
C ALA A 209 -8.90 3.44 7.71
N LEU A 210 -9.13 2.35 8.46
CA LEU A 210 -10.44 1.78 8.74
C LEU A 210 -11.37 2.75 9.48
N ARG A 211 -10.86 3.67 10.29
CA ARG A 211 -11.67 4.74 10.93
C ARG A 211 -12.38 5.66 9.94
N ASN A 212 -11.88 5.76 8.71
CA ASN A 212 -12.55 6.54 7.67
C ASN A 212 -13.72 5.78 7.03
N HIS A 213 -13.76 4.45 7.21
CA HIS A 213 -14.82 3.59 6.68
C HIS A 213 -15.90 3.36 7.74
N ALA A 214 -17.14 3.30 7.30
CA ALA A 214 -18.30 2.95 8.10
C ALA A 214 -18.57 1.44 8.06
N THR A 215 -18.25 0.81 6.93
CA THR A 215 -18.59 -0.58 6.62
C THR A 215 -17.42 -1.28 5.95
N LEU A 216 -17.43 -2.62 6.04
CA LEU A 216 -16.58 -3.50 5.25
C LEU A 216 -17.46 -4.59 4.65
N SER A 217 -17.26 -4.88 3.37
CA SER A 217 -17.86 -6.03 2.68
C SER A 217 -16.79 -7.02 2.25
N GLU A 218 -17.16 -8.30 2.22
CA GLU A 218 -16.30 -9.38 1.74
C GLU A 218 -15.91 -9.13 0.27
N ASN A 219 -14.66 -9.41 -0.08
CA ASN A 219 -14.02 -9.10 -1.36
C ASN A 219 -13.73 -7.62 -1.63
N ASP A 220 -14.11 -6.65 -0.79
CA ASP A 220 -13.73 -5.25 -0.99
C ASP A 220 -12.22 -5.01 -0.87
N ILE A 221 -11.72 -4.02 -1.60
CA ILE A 221 -10.32 -3.60 -1.54
C ILE A 221 -10.24 -2.29 -0.75
N VAL A 222 -9.64 -2.37 0.43
CA VAL A 222 -9.32 -1.23 1.29
C VAL A 222 -7.95 -0.67 0.91
N VAL A 223 -7.89 0.64 0.67
CA VAL A 223 -6.63 1.32 0.36
C VAL A 223 -6.07 1.95 1.63
N VAL A 224 -4.88 1.52 2.01
CA VAL A 224 -4.17 2.02 3.20
C VAL A 224 -2.99 2.85 2.74
N ASN A 225 -2.95 4.10 3.20
CA ASN A 225 -1.89 5.04 2.84
C ASN A 225 -0.81 5.06 3.93
N TYR A 226 0.45 4.87 3.54
CA TYR A 226 1.61 5.06 4.41
C TYR A 226 2.59 6.05 3.77
N GLY A 227 2.56 7.30 4.24
CA GLY A 227 3.32 8.39 3.61
C GLY A 227 2.85 8.64 2.17
N GLN A 228 3.70 8.33 1.19
CA GLN A 228 3.39 8.45 -0.24
C GLN A 228 2.99 7.12 -0.89
N LEU A 229 3.04 6.01 -0.15
CA LEU A 229 2.73 4.68 -0.66
C LEU A 229 1.28 4.34 -0.38
N GLN A 230 0.66 3.66 -1.35
CA GLN A 230 -0.69 3.12 -1.24
C GLN A 230 -0.62 1.60 -1.27
N TYR A 231 -1.17 0.97 -0.25
CA TYR A 231 -1.27 -0.48 -0.13
C TYR A 231 -2.73 -0.89 -0.29
N LYS A 232 -2.98 -1.86 -1.17
CA LYS A 232 -4.32 -2.43 -1.39
C LYS A 232 -4.45 -3.70 -0.57
N LEU A 233 -5.47 -3.76 0.29
CA LEU A 233 -5.79 -4.92 1.11
C LEU A 233 -7.19 -5.42 0.74
N LYS A 234 -7.26 -6.65 0.26
CA LYS A 234 -8.52 -7.33 -0.04
C LYS A 234 -9.11 -7.94 1.22
N VAL A 235 -10.39 -7.71 1.47
CA VAL A 235 -11.16 -8.36 2.53
C VAL A 235 -11.47 -9.79 2.10
N LEU A 236 -11.04 -10.77 2.89
CA LEU A 236 -11.28 -12.19 2.61
C LEU A 236 -12.44 -12.77 3.40
N GLU A 237 -12.53 -12.46 4.69
CA GLU A 237 -13.56 -13.01 5.58
C GLU A 237 -13.97 -11.97 6.60
N LEU A 238 -15.27 -11.91 6.90
CA LEU A 238 -15.86 -11.05 7.92
C LEU A 238 -16.78 -11.86 8.84
N LYS A 239 -16.84 -11.47 10.12
CA LYS A 239 -17.80 -12.03 11.09
C LYS A 239 -18.56 -10.90 11.80
N PRO A 240 -19.87 -11.06 12.05
CA PRO A 240 -20.68 -12.29 11.88
C PRO A 240 -21.31 -12.50 10.49
N ALA A 241 -21.23 -11.52 9.59
CA ALA A 241 -21.86 -11.56 8.26
C ALA A 241 -20.85 -11.15 7.17
N SER A 242 -21.19 -11.37 5.91
CA SER A 242 -20.37 -10.98 4.74
C SER A 242 -20.27 -9.46 4.53
N SER A 243 -21.03 -8.67 5.28
CA SER A 243 -20.87 -7.22 5.36
C SER A 243 -21.15 -6.78 6.80
N VAL A 244 -20.27 -5.95 7.35
CA VAL A 244 -20.31 -5.55 8.76
C VAL A 244 -20.08 -4.05 8.90
N SER A 245 -20.61 -3.49 9.98
CA SER A 245 -20.29 -2.13 10.40
C SER A 245 -19.00 -2.13 11.23
N VAL A 246 -18.11 -1.20 10.91
CA VAL A 246 -16.85 -0.95 11.64
C VAL A 246 -16.87 0.38 12.39
N LEU A 247 -18.01 1.07 12.42
CA LEU A 247 -18.18 2.30 13.19
C LEU A 247 -18.14 2.00 14.69
N GLU A 248 -17.26 2.69 15.41
CA GLU A 248 -17.16 2.67 16.89
C GLU A 248 -17.19 1.24 17.46
N THR A 249 -16.43 0.35 16.84
CA THR A 249 -16.42 -1.07 17.18
C THR A 249 -14.99 -1.59 17.15
N ASP A 250 -14.64 -2.39 18.16
CA ASP A 250 -13.37 -3.08 18.23
C ASP A 250 -13.45 -4.36 17.38
N VAL A 251 -12.84 -4.32 16.19
CA VAL A 251 -12.79 -5.46 15.26
C VAL A 251 -11.41 -6.10 15.37
N GLU A 252 -11.36 -7.41 15.61
CA GLU A 252 -10.10 -8.15 15.54
C GLU A 252 -9.69 -8.32 14.08
N VAL A 253 -8.51 -7.81 13.71
CA VAL A 253 -8.02 -7.89 12.33
C VAL A 253 -6.88 -8.88 12.23
N ASP A 254 -7.06 -9.89 11.38
CA ASP A 254 -6.01 -10.83 10.98
C ASP A 254 -5.51 -10.49 9.58
N ILE A 255 -4.19 -10.38 9.43
CA ILE A 255 -3.55 -10.02 8.16
C ILE A 255 -2.84 -11.28 7.66
N GLU A 256 -3.37 -11.84 6.57
CA GLU A 256 -2.75 -12.99 5.92
C GLU A 256 -1.49 -12.55 5.16
N GLY A 257 -0.42 -13.34 5.27
CA GLY A 257 0.82 -13.08 4.54
C GLY A 257 0.57 -13.12 3.02
N SER A 258 1.22 -12.21 2.28
CA SER A 258 1.18 -12.25 0.82
C SER A 258 2.04 -13.41 0.31
N ASP A 259 1.43 -14.40 -0.36
CA ASP A 259 2.15 -15.52 -0.98
C ASP A 259 2.88 -15.12 -2.28
N SER A 260 2.56 -13.97 -2.87
CA SER A 260 3.04 -13.54 -4.17
C SER A 260 4.28 -12.64 -4.06
N VAL A 261 5.46 -13.27 -3.96
CA VAL A 261 6.75 -12.65 -4.33
C VAL A 261 6.93 -12.61 -5.87
N LEU A 262 5.86 -12.85 -6.63
CA LEU A 262 5.93 -13.23 -8.05
C LEU A 262 5.44 -12.17 -9.03
N ASP A 263 4.76 -11.11 -8.56
CA ASP A 263 4.42 -9.99 -9.43
C ASP A 263 5.57 -9.00 -9.40
N ASN A 264 6.52 -9.23 -10.32
CA ASN A 264 7.62 -8.35 -10.68
C ASN A 264 7.09 -7.05 -11.30
N GLU A 265 6.31 -6.27 -10.55
CA GLU A 265 6.01 -4.90 -10.94
C GLU A 265 7.15 -4.00 -10.43
N GLU A 266 7.82 -3.40 -11.41
CA GLU A 266 8.93 -2.48 -11.25
C GLU A 266 8.52 -1.33 -10.32
N ASN A 267 9.23 -1.15 -9.19
CA ASN A 267 8.99 -0.17 -8.09
C ASN A 267 8.27 -0.67 -6.82
N GLN A 268 8.22 -1.97 -6.56
CA GLN A 268 7.76 -2.45 -5.26
C GLN A 268 8.67 -1.96 -4.11
N HIS A 269 8.10 -1.12 -3.24
CA HIS A 269 8.68 -0.69 -1.97
C HIS A 269 8.60 -1.83 -0.95
N VAL A 270 9.39 -2.88 -1.20
CA VAL A 270 9.47 -4.09 -0.38
C VAL A 270 10.79 -4.07 0.36
N LEU A 271 10.74 -4.30 1.68
CA LEU A 271 11.92 -4.35 2.54
C LEU A 271 12.41 -5.78 2.66
N VAL A 272 13.47 -6.12 1.94
CA VAL A 272 14.09 -7.44 2.05
C VAL A 272 14.78 -7.56 3.43
N PRO A 273 14.40 -8.53 4.29
CA PRO A 273 15.05 -8.72 5.58
C PRO A 273 16.51 -9.14 5.41
N LEU A 274 17.41 -8.44 6.09
CA LEU A 274 18.85 -8.70 6.10
C LEU A 274 19.31 -9.02 7.53
N ALA A 275 19.82 -10.23 7.72
CA ALA A 275 20.42 -10.63 8.99
C ALA A 275 21.83 -10.07 9.12
N THR A 276 22.18 -9.58 10.31
CA THR A 276 23.54 -9.11 10.61
C THR A 276 24.56 -10.23 10.38
N GLY A 277 25.60 -9.94 9.59
CA GLY A 277 26.66 -10.87 9.22
C GLY A 277 26.38 -11.71 7.97
N LYS A 278 25.15 -11.70 7.44
CA LYS A 278 24.81 -12.37 6.18
C LYS A 278 25.11 -11.45 4.99
N VAL A 279 25.64 -12.03 3.92
CA VAL A 279 25.83 -11.36 2.63
C VAL A 279 24.64 -11.68 1.73
N GLU A 280 24.05 -10.65 1.13
CA GLU A 280 22.92 -10.75 0.22
C GLU A 280 23.32 -10.24 -1.18
N SER A 281 23.15 -11.07 -2.20
CA SER A 281 23.51 -10.73 -3.57
C SER A 281 22.27 -10.28 -4.35
N SER A 282 22.38 -9.20 -5.10
CA SER A 282 21.27 -8.65 -5.86
C SER A 282 21.70 -7.87 -7.08
N VAL A 283 20.71 -7.51 -7.89
CA VAL A 283 20.85 -6.66 -9.07
C VAL A 283 19.90 -5.48 -8.93
N VAL A 284 20.37 -4.30 -9.31
CA VAL A 284 19.58 -3.07 -9.42
C VAL A 284 19.83 -2.43 -10.78
N GLU A 285 18.76 -1.95 -11.41
CA GLU A 285 18.82 -1.24 -12.69
C GLU A 285 18.97 0.27 -12.48
N GLU A 286 19.44 0.96 -13.51
CA GLU A 286 19.59 2.42 -13.49
C GLU A 286 18.25 3.10 -13.20
N GLY A 287 18.26 4.06 -12.25
CA GLY A 287 17.06 4.79 -11.85
C GLY A 287 16.17 4.06 -10.84
N LYS A 288 16.42 2.79 -10.54
CA LYS A 288 15.58 1.99 -9.63
C LYS A 288 16.20 1.86 -8.23
N PHE A 289 15.33 1.67 -7.24
CA PHE A 289 15.71 1.38 -5.85
C PHE A 289 15.45 -0.09 -5.50
N ARG A 290 16.31 -0.64 -4.64
CA ARG A 290 16.07 -1.89 -3.93
C ARG A 290 16.27 -1.69 -2.44
N TYR A 291 15.28 -2.08 -1.64
CA TYR A 291 15.27 -1.80 -0.21
C TYR A 291 15.51 -3.04 0.63
N TYR A 292 16.22 -2.85 1.73
CA TYR A 292 16.53 -3.86 2.74
C TYR A 292 16.24 -3.32 4.13
N LYS A 293 15.95 -4.21 5.08
CA LYS A 293 15.81 -3.86 6.49
C LYS A 293 16.67 -4.74 7.37
N PHE A 294 17.19 -4.19 8.45
CA PHE A 294 17.84 -4.95 9.51
C PHE A 294 17.49 -4.35 10.87
N SER A 295 17.52 -5.17 11.91
CA SER A 295 17.22 -4.74 13.28
C SER A 295 18.49 -4.76 14.12
N VAL A 296 18.66 -3.74 14.96
CA VAL A 296 19.72 -3.68 15.97
C VAL A 296 19.08 -3.89 17.33
N GLU A 297 19.50 -4.95 18.02
CA GLU A 297 19.00 -5.30 19.36
C GLU A 297 19.48 -4.32 20.44
N GLU A 298 18.70 -4.21 21.51
CA GLU A 298 19.02 -3.41 22.71
C GLU A 298 20.38 -3.79 23.30
N SER A 299 20.71 -5.08 23.32
CA SER A 299 21.95 -5.65 23.87
C SER A 299 23.22 -5.11 23.21
N VAL A 300 23.12 -4.72 21.92
CA VAL A 300 24.23 -4.18 21.13
C VAL A 300 24.18 -2.65 21.10
N SER A 301 23.01 -2.07 21.32
CA SER A 301 22.79 -0.62 21.32
C SER A 301 23.67 0.12 22.33
N GLU A 302 23.88 -0.43 23.53
CA GLU A 302 24.73 0.20 24.56
C GLU A 302 26.19 0.26 24.14
N LYS A 303 26.70 -0.77 23.45
CA LYS A 303 28.07 -0.79 22.94
C LYS A 303 28.27 0.25 21.85
N VAL A 304 27.30 0.38 20.94
CA VAL A 304 27.36 1.36 19.86
C VAL A 304 27.18 2.79 20.39
N ALA A 305 26.23 3.01 21.31
CA ALA A 305 26.01 4.30 21.98
C ALA A 305 27.24 4.77 22.77
N SER A 306 27.96 3.85 23.41
CA SER A 306 29.21 4.14 24.13
C SER A 306 30.45 4.17 23.23
N GLY A 307 30.29 4.08 21.89
CA GLY A 307 31.39 4.13 20.92
C GLY A 307 32.31 2.90 20.91
N ARG A 308 31.92 1.82 21.60
CA ARG A 308 32.65 0.55 21.67
C ARG A 308 32.39 -0.37 20.48
N ALA A 309 31.40 -0.07 19.65
CA ALA A 309 31.10 -0.82 18.44
C ALA A 309 30.56 0.12 17.35
N ASN A 310 30.80 -0.22 16.08
CA ASN A 310 30.29 0.50 14.92
C ASN A 310 29.39 -0.42 14.09
N ILE A 311 28.29 0.13 13.60
CA ILE A 311 27.45 -0.53 12.59
C ILE A 311 28.03 -0.19 11.22
N GLU A 312 28.47 -1.20 10.49
CA GLU A 312 29.04 -1.08 9.15
C GLU A 312 28.10 -1.69 8.12
N VAL A 313 27.70 -0.89 7.14
CA VAL A 313 26.97 -1.35 5.96
C VAL A 313 27.94 -1.39 4.79
N LYS A 314 28.21 -2.59 4.27
CA LYS A 314 29.15 -2.81 3.18
C LYS A 314 28.41 -3.24 1.92
N ILE A 315 28.70 -2.56 0.82
CA ILE A 315 28.25 -2.95 -0.52
C ILE A 315 29.48 -3.18 -1.40
N ASP A 316 29.58 -4.36 -1.99
CA ASP A 316 30.61 -4.70 -2.98
C ASP A 316 29.95 -4.85 -4.35
N THR A 317 30.32 -4.01 -5.31
CA THR A 317 29.76 -4.05 -6.68
C THR A 317 30.69 -4.83 -7.61
N ASP A 318 30.13 -5.69 -8.46
CA ASP A 318 30.90 -6.37 -9.49
C ASP A 318 31.42 -5.35 -10.52
N ALA A 319 32.61 -5.59 -11.09
CA ALA A 319 33.28 -4.72 -12.07
C ALA A 319 32.56 -4.59 -13.44
N SER A 320 31.26 -4.88 -13.50
CA SER A 320 30.38 -4.91 -14.67
C SER A 320 30.05 -3.54 -15.30
N GLY A 321 30.74 -2.46 -14.91
CA GLY A 321 30.57 -1.12 -15.47
C GLY A 321 29.37 -0.33 -14.94
N GLY A 322 28.54 -0.95 -14.10
CA GLY A 322 27.46 -0.29 -13.37
C GLY A 322 27.94 0.36 -12.06
N ASP A 323 27.23 1.38 -11.60
CA ASP A 323 27.49 2.07 -10.34
C ASP A 323 26.22 2.22 -9.49
N THR A 324 26.39 2.13 -8.18
CA THR A 324 25.30 2.20 -7.20
C THR A 324 25.52 3.31 -6.20
N ASP A 325 24.44 3.78 -5.58
CA ASP A 325 24.49 4.60 -4.37
C ASP A 325 23.79 3.88 -3.24
N ILE A 326 24.23 4.15 -2.01
CA ILE A 326 23.60 3.59 -0.82
C ILE A 326 23.07 4.71 0.05
N TYR A 327 21.84 4.52 0.52
CA TYR A 327 21.12 5.43 1.42
C TYR A 327 20.61 4.63 2.60
N VAL A 328 20.81 5.12 3.82
CA VAL A 328 20.40 4.44 5.04
C VAL A 328 19.60 5.40 5.90
N SER A 329 18.53 4.90 6.48
CA SER A 329 17.70 5.63 7.44
C SER A 329 17.29 4.73 8.59
N ARG A 330 16.96 5.34 9.71
CA ARG A 330 16.31 4.65 10.81
C ARG A 330 14.82 4.92 10.79
N HIS A 331 14.05 4.00 11.38
CA HIS A 331 12.64 4.24 11.68
C HIS A 331 12.46 5.62 12.35
N PRO A 332 11.54 6.48 11.87
CA PRO A 332 10.35 6.15 11.08
C PRO A 332 10.48 6.21 9.55
N LEU A 333 11.65 6.57 9.03
CA LEU A 333 11.85 6.62 7.59
C LEU A 333 12.12 5.21 7.05
N VAL A 334 11.09 4.60 6.48
CA VAL A 334 11.10 3.22 6.01
C VAL A 334 11.81 3.06 4.67
N PHE A 335 11.63 4.01 3.76
CA PHE A 335 12.18 3.97 2.41
C PHE A 335 13.10 5.18 2.19
N PRO A 336 14.41 5.04 2.45
CA PRO A 336 15.36 6.13 2.22
C PRO A 336 15.48 6.41 0.73
N THR A 337 15.37 7.68 0.35
CA THR A 337 15.50 8.14 -1.04
C THR A 337 16.78 8.94 -1.22
N GLN A 338 17.06 9.36 -2.46
CA GLN A 338 18.23 10.18 -2.77
C GLN A 338 18.27 11.51 -2.00
N HIS A 339 17.09 12.01 -1.61
CA HIS A 339 16.93 13.30 -0.95
C HIS A 339 16.55 13.15 0.53
N ARG A 340 16.05 11.98 0.93
CA ARG A 340 15.56 11.72 2.28
C ARG A 340 16.22 10.47 2.86
N HIS A 341 17.24 10.67 3.69
CA HIS A 341 17.99 9.62 4.36
C HIS A 341 18.77 10.24 5.54
N GLU A 342 19.34 9.39 6.41
CA GLU A 342 20.23 9.84 7.50
C GLU A 342 21.71 9.68 7.13
N TRP A 343 22.04 8.63 6.39
CA TRP A 343 23.41 8.36 5.94
C TRP A 343 23.41 7.98 4.45
N SER A 344 24.48 8.31 3.75
CA SER A 344 24.66 7.90 2.35
C SER A 344 26.12 7.70 1.98
N SER A 345 26.37 6.93 0.91
CA SER A 345 27.66 6.90 0.23
C SER A 345 27.48 6.88 -1.29
N HIS A 346 28.31 7.69 -1.96
CA HIS A 346 28.30 7.94 -3.40
C HIS A 346 29.62 7.51 -4.07
N GLU A 347 30.49 6.80 -3.36
CA GLU A 347 31.78 6.35 -3.89
C GLU A 347 31.59 5.44 -5.12
N MET A 348 32.56 5.37 -6.02
CA MET A 348 32.48 4.41 -7.12
C MET A 348 32.99 3.05 -6.65
N GLY A 349 32.26 1.98 -6.98
CA GLY A 349 32.65 0.61 -6.62
C GLY A 349 32.18 0.19 -5.22
N SER A 350 33.04 -0.57 -4.53
CA SER A 350 32.80 -1.04 -3.16
C SER A 350 32.76 0.10 -2.15
N LYS A 351 31.77 0.10 -1.26
CA LYS A 351 31.54 1.15 -0.26
C LYS A 351 31.40 0.54 1.12
N VAL A 352 31.91 1.22 2.13
CA VAL A 352 31.69 0.90 3.55
C VAL A 352 31.15 2.14 4.24
N LEU A 353 29.89 2.06 4.68
CA LEU A 353 29.22 3.14 5.38
C LEU A 353 29.17 2.81 6.88
N ILE A 354 29.75 3.68 7.70
CA ILE A 354 29.74 3.55 9.16
C ILE A 354 28.60 4.41 9.71
N LEU A 355 27.59 3.79 10.29
CA LEU A 355 26.44 4.50 10.87
C LEU A 355 26.83 5.00 12.27
N LYS A 356 27.07 6.30 12.38
CA LYS A 356 27.32 6.96 13.67
C LYS A 356 26.01 7.57 14.17
N PRO A 357 25.47 7.14 15.33
CA PRO A 357 24.28 7.74 15.91
C PRO A 357 24.57 9.18 16.33
N TRP A 358 23.63 10.09 16.05
CA TRP A 358 23.70 11.49 16.45
C TRP A 358 23.36 11.68 17.93
N ASP A 359 22.47 10.83 18.46
CA ASP A 359 22.07 10.79 19.87
C ASP A 359 22.35 9.42 20.50
N SER A 360 22.98 9.42 21.67
CA SER A 360 23.37 8.22 22.41
C SER A 360 22.19 7.45 23.05
N SER A 361 20.98 8.01 23.07
CA SER A 361 19.81 7.44 23.75
C SER A 361 19.00 6.45 22.92
N SER A 362 19.33 6.24 21.64
CA SER A 362 18.43 5.52 20.74
C SER A 362 19.21 4.92 19.58
N VAL A 363 19.91 3.81 19.81
CA VAL A 363 20.63 3.07 18.75
C VAL A 363 19.90 1.79 18.35
N SER A 364 19.10 1.22 19.26
CA SER A 364 18.24 0.07 19.01
C SER A 364 17.11 0.41 18.03
N GLY A 365 16.66 -0.57 17.24
CA GLY A 365 15.53 -0.42 16.33
C GLY A 365 15.79 -0.90 14.91
N VAL A 366 14.83 -0.63 14.03
CA VAL A 366 14.87 -1.05 12.62
C VAL A 366 15.51 0.02 11.77
N TYR A 367 16.47 -0.40 10.95
CA TYR A 367 17.16 0.40 9.96
C TYR A 367 16.77 -0.10 8.57
N SER A 368 16.65 0.85 7.65
CA SER A 368 16.36 0.59 6.25
C SER A 368 17.52 1.04 5.37
N ILE A 369 17.85 0.24 4.36
CA ILE A 369 18.90 0.51 3.38
C ILE A 369 18.24 0.56 2.00
N GLY A 370 18.41 1.66 1.29
CA GLY A 370 18.07 1.81 -0.11
C GLY A 370 19.33 1.74 -0.97
N VAL A 371 19.41 0.74 -1.84
CA VAL A 371 20.44 0.64 -2.88
C VAL A 371 19.86 1.19 -4.17
N TYR A 372 20.47 2.23 -4.72
CA TYR A 372 20.03 2.92 -5.92
C TYR A 372 20.97 2.61 -7.09
N GLY A 373 20.44 2.23 -8.24
CA GLY A 373 21.22 2.09 -9.47
C GLY A 373 21.51 3.46 -10.08
N PHE A 374 22.73 3.96 -9.94
CA PHE A 374 23.10 5.29 -10.45
C PHE A 374 23.38 5.29 -11.96
N LYS A 375 24.09 4.26 -12.45
CA LYS A 375 24.44 4.14 -13.87
C LYS A 375 24.51 2.66 -14.25
N GLY A 376 23.81 2.26 -15.31
CA GLY A 376 23.75 0.89 -15.78
C GLY A 376 23.16 -0.11 -14.78
N THR A 377 23.01 -1.35 -15.24
CA THR A 377 22.58 -2.47 -14.38
C THR A 377 23.76 -2.95 -13.54
N SER A 378 23.63 -2.89 -12.23
CA SER A 378 24.71 -3.19 -11.28
C SER A 378 24.39 -4.42 -10.45
N LYS A 379 25.29 -5.40 -10.46
CA LYS A 379 25.28 -6.53 -9.53
C LYS A 379 26.09 -6.15 -8.29
N TYR A 380 25.54 -6.44 -7.11
CA TYR A 380 26.19 -6.12 -5.85
C TYR A 380 25.94 -7.16 -4.77
N GLN A 381 26.82 -7.16 -3.78
CA GLN A 381 26.71 -7.91 -2.53
C GLN A 381 26.59 -6.93 -1.38
N LEU A 382 25.49 -6.99 -0.63
CA LEU A 382 25.20 -6.16 0.53
C LEU A 382 25.39 -6.97 1.81
N SER A 383 26.03 -6.38 2.82
CA SER A 383 26.14 -6.97 4.15
C SER A 383 26.13 -5.91 5.23
N VAL A 384 25.61 -6.28 6.40
CA VAL A 384 25.62 -5.43 7.60
C VAL A 384 26.39 -6.15 8.69
N ALA A 385 27.39 -5.51 9.27
CA ALA A 385 28.18 -6.06 10.36
C ALA A 385 28.21 -5.09 11.54
N ILE A 386 28.18 -5.62 12.76
CA ILE A 386 28.46 -4.84 13.95
C ILE A 386 29.84 -5.25 14.43
N LYS A 387 30.80 -4.33 14.34
CA LYS A 387 32.19 -4.59 14.72
C LYS A 387 32.50 -3.86 16.00
N ASP A 388 33.02 -4.58 16.99
CA ASP A 388 33.59 -3.94 18.17
C ASP A 388 34.74 -3.03 17.73
N VAL A 389 34.71 -1.78 18.19
CA VAL A 389 35.86 -0.88 18.23
C VAL A 389 36.77 -1.44 19.33
N SER A 390 37.32 -2.63 19.10
CA SER A 390 38.49 -3.04 19.86
C SER A 390 39.49 -1.91 19.72
N SER A 391 40.10 -1.49 20.82
CA SER A 391 41.32 -0.72 20.81
C SER A 391 42.41 -1.57 20.14
N GLN A 392 42.29 -1.78 18.83
CA GLN A 392 43.43 -1.86 17.96
C GLN A 392 44.20 -0.59 18.30
N ARG A 393 45.33 -0.79 18.97
CA ARG A 393 46.33 0.25 19.12
C ARG A 393 46.39 0.99 17.79
N VAL A 394 46.23 2.30 17.86
CA VAL A 394 46.58 3.20 16.77
C VAL A 394 47.94 2.74 16.22
N GLY A 395 47.93 2.42 14.93
CA GLY A 395 48.98 1.72 14.19
C GLY A 395 48.30 0.61 13.38
N GLU A 396 47.64 0.89 12.26
CA GLU A 396 48.21 1.54 11.08
C GLU A 396 47.13 2.33 10.32
N HIS A 397 46.94 3.60 10.69
CA HIS A 397 46.99 4.58 9.60
C HIS A 397 48.46 4.66 9.21
N ALA A 398 48.77 4.52 7.93
CA ALA A 398 50.04 4.99 7.36
C ALA A 398 50.10 6.54 7.41
N SER A 399 49.82 7.13 8.57
CA SER A 399 50.59 8.26 9.05
C SER A 399 51.93 7.67 9.43
N ALA A 400 52.98 8.03 8.68
CA ALA A 400 54.35 7.76 9.06
C ALA A 400 54.69 8.56 10.33
N SER A 401 54.12 8.20 11.46
CA SER A 401 54.69 8.38 12.79
C SER A 401 55.33 7.05 13.16
N GLY A 402 56.40 6.69 12.44
CA GLY A 402 57.41 5.85 13.06
C GLY A 402 57.78 6.54 14.37
N SER A 403 58.07 5.76 15.41
CA SER A 403 58.82 6.23 16.58
C SER A 403 59.76 7.33 16.10
N VAL A 404 59.57 8.55 16.60
CA VAL A 404 60.42 9.67 16.21
C VAL A 404 61.80 9.28 16.71
N ASP A 405 62.55 8.58 15.85
CA ASP A 405 63.97 8.46 15.93
C ASP A 405 64.41 9.92 16.07
N ALA A 406 65.24 10.21 17.06
CA ALA A 406 65.73 11.57 17.30
C ALA A 406 66.42 12.16 16.05
N ASP A 407 66.64 11.32 15.02
CA ASP A 407 67.14 11.61 13.68
C ASP A 407 66.10 11.38 12.57
N SER A 408 64.98 12.13 12.57
CA SER A 408 64.06 12.17 11.42
C SER A 408 63.87 13.59 10.87
N VAL A 409 63.89 13.72 9.53
CA VAL A 409 63.77 14.98 8.78
C VAL A 409 62.51 14.94 7.92
N LEU A 410 61.81 16.06 7.84
CA LEU A 410 60.62 16.22 7.01
C LEU A 410 61.01 16.37 5.53
N CYS A 411 60.48 15.51 4.66
CA CYS A 411 60.64 15.63 3.21
C CYS A 411 60.08 16.96 2.72
N ARG A 412 60.86 17.71 1.92
CA ARG A 412 60.37 18.97 1.33
C ARG A 412 59.19 18.79 0.38
N ASN A 413 59.13 17.66 -0.33
CA ASN A 413 58.11 17.34 -1.33
C ASN A 413 56.88 16.65 -0.72
N CYS A 414 57.03 15.45 -0.15
CA CYS A 414 55.88 14.67 0.33
C CYS A 414 55.43 14.98 1.77
N LYS A 415 56.14 15.86 2.49
CA LYS A 415 55.89 16.20 3.90
C LYS A 415 55.81 15.00 4.85
N ARG A 416 56.41 13.86 4.49
CA ARG A 416 56.57 12.70 5.37
C ARG A 416 57.88 12.79 6.14
N HIS A 417 57.88 12.29 7.38
CA HIS A 417 59.07 12.15 8.20
C HIS A 417 59.90 10.97 7.68
N ILE A 418 61.19 11.19 7.44
CA ILE A 418 62.13 10.19 6.93
C ILE A 418 63.35 10.20 7.82
N ALA A 419 63.94 9.04 8.10
CA ALA A 419 65.18 8.97 8.86
C ALA A 419 66.30 9.81 8.20
N SER A 420 67.04 10.60 8.98
CA SER A 420 68.09 11.53 8.52
C SER A 420 69.06 10.86 7.53
N ARG A 421 69.43 9.59 7.81
CA ARG A 421 70.36 8.77 7.00
C ARG A 421 69.88 8.49 5.57
N SER A 422 68.58 8.44 5.32
CA SER A 422 67.98 8.12 4.01
C SER A 422 67.20 9.28 3.41
N ALA A 423 67.16 10.43 4.08
CA ALA A 423 66.41 11.62 3.66
C ALA A 423 66.81 12.07 2.25
N HIS A 424 68.11 12.17 1.95
CA HIS A 424 68.59 12.58 0.62
C HIS A 424 68.18 11.62 -0.51
N LEU A 425 68.25 10.31 -0.28
CA LEU A 425 67.85 9.29 -1.25
C LEU A 425 66.34 9.29 -1.47
N HIS A 426 65.57 9.38 -0.39
CA HIS A 426 64.12 9.48 -0.47
C HIS A 426 63.70 10.77 -1.16
N GLU A 427 64.26 11.92 -0.80
CA GLU A 427 63.91 13.22 -1.41
C GLU A 427 64.17 13.21 -2.92
N ALA A 428 65.31 12.69 -3.36
CA ALA A 428 65.61 12.57 -4.78
C ALA A 428 64.67 11.60 -5.52
N TYR A 429 64.28 10.48 -4.90
CA TYR A 429 63.30 9.55 -5.48
C TYR A 429 61.90 10.18 -5.51
N CYS A 430 61.48 10.79 -4.40
CA CYS A 430 60.19 11.43 -4.22
C CYS A 430 59.98 12.60 -5.19
N MET A 431 60.95 13.48 -5.38
CA MET A 431 60.85 14.58 -6.37
C MET A 431 60.81 14.08 -7.81
N ARG A 432 61.40 12.92 -8.09
CA ARG A 432 61.39 12.32 -9.43
C ARG A 432 60.05 11.68 -9.77
N HIS A 433 59.47 10.94 -8.83
CA HIS A 433 58.28 10.11 -9.10
C HIS A 433 56.97 10.72 -8.58
N ASN A 434 57.01 11.63 -7.61
CA ASN A 434 55.81 12.19 -6.99
C ASN A 434 55.71 13.70 -7.18
N VAL A 435 54.47 14.17 -7.20
CA VAL A 435 54.11 15.58 -7.28
C VAL A 435 53.07 15.90 -6.20
N ALA A 436 53.29 16.98 -5.47
CA ALA A 436 52.29 17.51 -4.55
C ALA A 436 51.22 18.25 -5.35
N CYS A 437 49.96 18.03 -5.01
CA CYS A 437 48.86 18.73 -5.65
C CYS A 437 48.99 20.26 -5.43
N PRO A 438 48.89 21.08 -6.48
CA PRO A 438 49.06 22.53 -6.36
C PRO A 438 47.84 23.26 -5.78
N HIS A 439 46.70 22.57 -5.59
CA HIS A 439 45.50 23.18 -5.05
C HIS A 439 45.66 23.50 -3.57
N ASP A 440 45.28 24.73 -3.21
CA ASP A 440 45.37 25.19 -1.84
C ASP A 440 44.51 24.33 -0.91
N GLY A 441 45.06 23.97 0.25
CA GLY A 441 44.40 23.08 1.21
C GLY A 441 44.30 21.59 0.83
N CYS A 442 44.73 21.14 -0.37
CA CYS A 442 44.66 19.72 -0.73
C CYS A 442 45.77 18.89 -0.06
N GLY A 443 47.04 19.29 -0.22
CA GLY A 443 48.19 18.63 0.43
C GLY A 443 48.48 17.18 0.02
N VAL A 444 47.71 16.59 -0.92
CA VAL A 444 47.91 15.22 -1.39
C VAL A 444 49.13 15.13 -2.29
N VAL A 445 49.93 14.08 -2.10
CA VAL A 445 51.14 13.81 -2.89
C VAL A 445 50.92 12.54 -3.67
N LEU A 446 50.92 12.67 -5.00
CA LEU A 446 50.57 11.62 -5.95
C LEU A 446 51.78 11.22 -6.77
N ARG A 447 51.75 10.03 -7.37
CA ARG A 447 52.71 9.71 -8.42
C ARG A 447 52.42 10.58 -9.64
N LYS A 448 53.45 10.96 -10.39
CA LYS A 448 53.28 11.79 -11.61
C LYS A 448 52.34 11.17 -12.63
N GLU A 449 52.28 9.85 -12.71
CA GLU A 449 51.38 9.09 -13.57
C GLU A 449 49.91 9.19 -13.13
N GLU A 450 49.65 9.26 -11.82
CA GLU A 450 48.31 9.35 -11.22
C GLU A 450 47.84 10.80 -11.01
N ALA A 451 48.76 11.76 -11.09
CA ALA A 451 48.47 13.17 -10.84
C ALA A 451 47.49 13.78 -11.85
N ALA A 452 47.45 13.25 -13.07
CA ALA A 452 46.49 13.67 -14.09
C ALA A 452 45.05 13.24 -13.77
N ASP A 453 44.89 12.15 -13.01
CA ASP A 453 43.58 11.63 -12.60
C ASP A 453 43.05 12.32 -11.34
N HIS A 454 43.85 13.13 -10.64
CA HIS A 454 43.42 13.86 -9.44
C HIS A 454 42.93 15.26 -9.80
N VAL A 455 41.65 15.51 -9.55
CA VAL A 455 40.98 16.76 -9.90
C VAL A 455 40.16 17.32 -8.74
N HIS A 456 39.89 18.62 -8.79
CA HIS A 456 39.11 19.33 -7.78
C HIS A 456 37.80 19.85 -8.32
N CYS A 457 36.76 19.79 -7.50
CA CYS A 457 35.49 20.41 -7.80
C CYS A 457 35.63 21.94 -7.72
N ASN A 458 35.17 22.65 -8.75
CA ASN A 458 35.20 24.12 -8.79
C ASN A 458 34.18 24.80 -7.86
N ARG A 459 33.17 24.06 -7.36
CA ARG A 459 32.15 24.58 -6.44
C ARG A 459 32.49 24.35 -4.97
N CYS A 460 32.90 23.13 -4.61
CA CYS A 460 33.19 22.78 -3.22
C CYS A 460 34.67 22.55 -2.88
N GLY A 461 35.58 22.60 -3.86
CA GLY A 461 37.03 22.45 -3.65
C GLY A 461 37.50 21.04 -3.26
N ARG A 462 36.59 20.07 -3.13
CA ARG A 462 36.91 18.67 -2.77
C ARG A 462 37.67 17.97 -3.90
N ALA A 463 38.58 17.07 -3.50
CA ALA A 463 39.43 16.28 -4.39
C ALA A 463 38.79 14.95 -4.77
N PHE A 464 38.87 14.58 -6.04
CA PHE A 464 38.29 13.36 -6.59
C PHE A 464 39.17 12.79 -7.70
N GLN A 465 38.91 11.54 -8.08
CA GLN A 465 39.47 11.01 -9.32
C GLN A 465 38.65 11.51 -10.52
N GLN A 466 39.28 11.68 -11.69
CA GLN A 466 38.66 12.24 -12.88
C GLN A 466 37.35 11.54 -13.27
N ARG A 467 37.29 10.21 -13.12
CA ARG A 467 36.09 9.41 -13.40
C ARG A 467 34.93 9.64 -12.43
N GLU A 468 35.21 10.11 -11.21
CA GLU A 468 34.22 10.35 -10.16
C GLU A 468 33.62 11.75 -10.26
N MET A 469 34.29 12.68 -10.96
CA MET A 469 33.89 14.08 -11.05
C MET A 469 32.52 14.26 -11.69
N GLU A 470 32.20 13.49 -12.74
CA GLU A 470 30.89 13.54 -13.39
C GLU A 470 29.76 13.17 -12.42
N LYS A 471 29.94 12.08 -11.67
CA LYS A 471 29.01 11.65 -10.63
C LYS A 471 28.91 12.69 -9.51
N HIS A 472 30.03 13.24 -9.05
CA HIS A 472 30.03 14.26 -8.01
C HIS A 472 29.21 15.49 -8.43
N MET A 473 29.39 16.00 -9.65
CA MET A 473 28.63 17.14 -10.16
C MET A 473 27.13 16.84 -10.25
N LYS A 474 26.78 15.67 -10.80
CA LYS A 474 25.38 15.23 -10.92
C LYS A 474 24.69 15.04 -9.57
N VAL A 475 25.38 14.43 -8.61
CA VAL A 475 24.77 14.09 -7.32
C VAL A 475 24.70 15.30 -6.39
N PHE A 476 25.75 16.12 -6.32
CA PHE A 476 25.86 17.16 -5.29
C PHE A 476 25.47 18.56 -5.77
N HIS A 477 25.67 18.87 -7.05
CA HIS A 477 25.53 20.24 -7.57
C HIS A 477 24.44 20.40 -8.64
N GLU A 478 23.81 19.31 -9.10
CA GLU A 478 22.60 19.40 -9.92
C GLU A 478 21.43 19.89 -9.04
N PRO A 479 20.73 20.97 -9.42
CA PRO A 479 19.61 21.46 -8.64
C PRO A 479 18.46 20.46 -8.60
N LEU A 480 17.97 20.17 -7.39
CA LEU A 480 16.89 19.24 -7.14
C LEU A 480 15.62 20.03 -6.80
N GLN A 481 14.47 19.58 -7.31
CA GLN A 481 13.17 20.17 -7.00
C GLN A 481 12.45 19.37 -5.91
N CYS A 482 12.10 20.03 -4.81
CA CYS A 482 11.28 19.45 -3.75
C CYS A 482 9.78 19.54 -4.14
N PRO A 483 8.93 18.56 -3.76
CA PRO A 483 7.48 18.64 -3.97
C PRO A 483 6.81 19.89 -3.35
N CYS A 484 7.44 20.56 -2.38
CA CYS A 484 6.97 21.84 -1.85
C CYS A 484 7.19 23.04 -2.80
N GLY A 485 7.91 22.85 -3.91
CA GLY A 485 8.22 23.87 -4.92
C GLY A 485 9.61 24.50 -4.82
N VAL A 486 10.38 24.20 -3.76
CA VAL A 486 11.75 24.73 -3.55
C VAL A 486 12.77 23.99 -4.42
N VAL A 487 13.75 24.71 -4.96
CA VAL A 487 14.87 24.14 -5.74
C VAL A 487 16.19 24.39 -5.02
N LEU A 488 16.93 23.34 -4.68
CA LEU A 488 18.18 23.42 -3.89
C LEU A 488 19.21 22.39 -4.39
N GLU A 489 20.50 22.61 -4.11
CA GLU A 489 21.55 21.60 -4.24
C GLU A 489 21.39 20.51 -3.16
N LYS A 490 22.10 19.38 -3.29
CA LYS A 490 21.85 18.19 -2.45
C LYS A 490 22.01 18.43 -0.95
N GLU A 491 23.09 19.09 -0.53
CA GLU A 491 23.38 19.31 0.89
C GLU A 491 22.27 20.15 1.55
N ASP A 492 21.87 21.24 0.89
CA ASP A 492 20.76 22.09 1.33
C ASP A 492 19.40 21.39 1.25
N MET A 493 19.19 20.54 0.23
CA MET A 493 17.95 19.77 0.06
C MET A 493 17.73 18.78 1.20
N VAL A 494 18.78 18.06 1.61
CA VAL A 494 18.71 17.13 2.76
C VAL A 494 18.38 17.89 4.05
N GLN A 495 18.99 19.06 4.26
CA GLN A 495 18.67 19.91 5.42
C GLN A 495 17.23 20.45 5.36
N HIS A 496 16.78 20.89 4.19
CA HIS A 496 15.42 21.35 3.96
C HIS A 496 14.39 20.24 4.27
N GLN A 497 14.57 19.04 3.71
CA GLN A 497 13.61 17.94 3.89
C GLN A 497 13.60 17.35 5.30
N SER A 498 14.72 17.41 6.02
CA SER A 498 14.79 16.92 7.41
C SER A 498 14.14 17.87 8.41
N SER A 499 14.23 19.19 8.18
CA SER A 499 13.86 20.19 9.20
C SER A 499 12.82 21.23 8.77
N ALA A 500 12.92 21.76 7.54
CA ALA A 500 12.17 22.96 7.11
C ALA A 500 10.96 22.66 6.20
N CYS A 501 10.95 21.54 5.49
CA CYS A 501 9.93 21.21 4.52
C CYS A 501 8.59 20.91 5.21
N HIS A 502 7.53 21.62 4.82
CA HIS A 502 6.19 21.39 5.37
C HIS A 502 5.57 20.03 4.96
N LEU A 503 6.08 19.43 3.88
CA LEU A 503 5.72 18.08 3.42
C LEU A 503 6.64 16.99 3.98
N ARG A 504 7.53 17.30 4.94
CA ARG A 504 8.31 16.23 5.59
C ARG A 504 7.39 15.32 6.40
N LEU A 505 7.59 14.01 6.34
CA LEU A 505 6.82 13.08 7.17
C LEU A 505 7.45 12.93 8.55
N ILE A 506 6.64 13.03 9.59
CA ILE A 506 7.01 12.79 10.98
C ILE A 506 6.15 11.69 11.57
N VAL A 507 6.63 11.03 12.63
CA VAL A 507 5.75 10.29 13.53
C VAL A 507 5.25 11.26 14.58
N CYS A 508 3.94 11.52 14.57
CA CYS A 508 3.32 12.41 15.53
C CYS A 508 3.39 11.80 16.93
N ARG A 509 3.94 12.52 17.91
CA ARG A 509 4.03 12.05 19.30
C ARG A 509 2.68 11.80 19.99
N PHE A 510 1.58 12.29 19.42
CA PHE A 510 0.24 12.22 20.02
C PHE A 510 -0.66 11.15 19.38
N CYS A 511 -0.65 11.00 18.05
CA CYS A 511 -1.43 9.93 17.40
C CYS A 511 -0.59 8.71 17.02
N GLY A 512 0.74 8.80 17.02
CA GLY A 512 1.63 7.69 16.63
C GLY A 512 1.69 7.41 15.12
N ASP A 513 0.90 8.12 14.31
CA ASP A 513 0.87 7.96 12.86
C ASP A 513 2.01 8.71 12.16
N THR A 514 2.36 8.23 10.97
CA THR A 514 3.29 8.92 10.06
C THR A 514 2.53 9.90 9.18
N VAL A 515 2.76 11.20 9.37
CA VAL A 515 1.97 12.30 8.80
C VAL A 515 2.87 13.44 8.32
N HIS A 516 2.35 14.31 7.44
CA HIS A 516 3.05 15.54 7.08
C HIS A 516 3.20 16.47 8.29
N ALA A 517 4.37 17.04 8.48
CA ALA A 517 4.65 17.94 9.60
C ALA A 517 3.79 19.22 9.54
N GLY A 518 3.45 19.69 8.34
CA GLY A 518 2.88 21.01 8.14
C GLY A 518 3.92 22.10 8.34
N GLY A 519 3.48 23.35 8.40
CA GLY A 519 4.33 24.51 8.62
C GLY A 519 4.79 24.65 10.08
N GLU A 520 5.16 25.88 10.43
CA GLU A 520 5.41 26.22 11.83
C GLU A 520 4.08 26.35 12.60
N PRO A 521 4.01 25.86 13.85
CA PRO A 521 2.85 26.08 14.71
C PRO A 521 2.54 27.57 14.88
N VAL A 522 1.25 27.91 14.84
CA VAL A 522 0.77 29.27 15.13
C VAL A 522 1.11 29.68 16.57
N ASP A 523 0.94 28.75 17.52
CA ASP A 523 1.23 28.96 18.93
C ASP A 523 2.75 29.04 19.20
N ALA A 524 3.17 30.12 19.85
CA ALA A 524 4.56 30.34 20.22
C ALA A 524 5.07 29.31 21.25
N ARG A 525 4.21 28.83 22.15
CA ARG A 525 4.58 27.79 23.13
C ARG A 525 4.88 26.46 22.43
N ASP A 526 4.12 26.15 21.40
CA ASP A 526 4.29 24.91 20.63
C ASP A 526 5.59 24.96 19.80
N ARG A 527 5.94 26.13 19.26
CA ARG A 527 7.24 26.37 18.60
C ARG A 527 8.41 26.16 19.57
N LEU A 528 8.34 26.67 20.79
CA LEU A 528 9.38 26.47 21.81
C LEU A 528 9.55 25.00 22.23
N ARG A 529 8.51 24.17 22.06
CA ARG A 529 8.54 22.72 22.31
C ARG A 529 8.99 21.90 21.10
N ASN A 530 9.48 22.56 20.04
CA ASN A 530 9.85 21.94 18.75
C ASN A 530 8.73 21.04 18.20
N MET A 531 7.47 21.48 18.32
CA MET A 531 6.36 20.80 17.68
C MET A 531 6.21 21.32 16.24
N CYS A 532 5.72 20.46 15.34
CA CYS A 532 5.26 20.90 14.03
C CYS A 532 3.78 21.30 14.08
N GLU A 533 3.27 21.91 13.01
CA GLU A 533 1.85 22.29 12.89
C GLU A 533 0.90 21.10 13.15
N HIS A 534 1.18 19.94 12.55
CA HIS A 534 0.37 18.74 12.82
C HIS A 534 0.39 18.34 14.30
N GLU A 535 1.56 18.30 14.95
CA GLU A 535 1.68 17.95 16.37
C GLU A 535 0.94 18.95 17.27
N SER A 536 0.98 20.24 16.93
CA SER A 536 0.23 21.28 17.64
C SER A 536 -1.29 21.04 17.59
N ILE A 537 -1.82 20.73 16.39
CA ILE A 537 -3.24 20.45 16.19
C ILE A 537 -3.64 19.12 16.85
N CYS A 538 -2.87 18.06 16.59
CA CYS A 538 -3.15 16.72 17.11
C CYS A 538 -3.05 16.68 18.64
N GLY A 539 -2.03 17.34 19.20
CA GLY A 539 -1.83 17.49 20.64
C GLY A 539 -2.87 18.36 21.34
N SER A 540 -3.65 19.14 20.58
CA SER A 540 -4.75 19.92 21.11
C SER A 540 -6.02 19.11 21.37
N ARG A 541 -6.06 17.85 20.92
CA ARG A 541 -7.12 16.90 21.30
C ARG A 541 -7.06 16.63 22.80
N THR A 542 -8.23 16.48 23.42
CA THR A 542 -8.34 16.17 24.84
C THR A 542 -8.53 14.68 25.09
N ALA A 543 -7.85 14.15 26.10
CA ALA A 543 -8.08 12.81 26.64
C ALA A 543 -8.33 12.90 28.15
N PRO A 544 -9.13 11.99 28.74
CA PRO A 544 -9.29 11.93 30.19
C PRO A 544 -7.97 11.48 30.84
N CYS A 545 -7.54 12.17 31.90
CA CYS A 545 -6.38 11.76 32.70
C CYS A 545 -6.70 10.51 33.53
N ASP A 546 -5.87 9.48 33.46
CA ASP A 546 -6.07 8.22 34.19
C ASP A 546 -6.09 8.38 35.72
N SER A 547 -5.44 9.44 36.24
CA SER A 547 -5.32 9.68 37.69
C SER A 547 -6.46 10.51 38.28
N CYS A 548 -7.11 11.40 37.51
CA CYS A 548 -8.18 12.26 38.02
C CYS A 548 -9.44 12.34 37.16
N GLY A 549 -9.47 11.70 36.00
CA GLY A 549 -10.58 11.71 35.05
C GLY A 549 -10.83 13.06 34.35
N ARG A 550 -10.02 14.10 34.60
CA ARG A 550 -10.18 15.40 33.93
C ARG A 550 -9.77 15.30 32.47
N SER A 551 -10.56 15.89 31.57
CA SER A 551 -10.20 16.04 30.17
C SER A 551 -9.08 17.08 30.04
N VAL A 552 -7.90 16.64 29.59
CA VAL A 552 -6.70 17.46 29.42
C VAL A 552 -6.20 17.32 28.00
N MET A 553 -5.70 18.41 27.41
CA MET A 553 -5.08 18.37 26.08
C MET A 553 -3.85 17.46 26.11
N LEU A 554 -3.69 16.59 25.11
CA LEU A 554 -2.58 15.63 25.03
C LEU A 554 -1.21 16.32 25.16
N LYS A 555 -1.06 17.51 24.55
CA LYS A 555 0.16 18.33 24.61
C LYS A 555 0.45 18.96 25.98
N GLU A 556 -0.51 18.92 26.91
CA GLU A 556 -0.38 19.45 28.27
C GLU A 556 -0.47 18.36 29.34
N MET A 557 -0.62 17.10 28.95
CA MET A 557 -0.79 15.98 29.88
C MET A 557 0.44 15.80 30.77
N ASP A 558 1.65 16.02 30.23
CA ASP A 558 2.92 16.05 30.95
C ASP A 558 2.91 17.11 32.06
N ILE A 559 2.49 18.34 31.73
CA ILE A 559 2.40 19.44 32.68
C ILE A 559 1.32 19.15 33.72
N HIS A 560 0.18 18.58 33.31
CA HIS A 560 -0.90 18.22 34.21
C HIS A 560 -0.46 17.17 35.24
N HIS A 561 0.26 16.12 34.81
CA HIS A 561 0.81 15.14 35.73
C HIS A 561 1.79 15.77 36.72
N ILE A 562 2.67 16.66 36.26
CA ILE A 562 3.61 17.38 37.14
C ILE A 562 2.87 18.30 38.12
N ALA A 563 1.92 19.11 37.65
CA ALA A 563 1.26 20.12 38.47
C ALA A 563 0.22 19.56 39.44
N VAL A 564 -0.46 18.46 39.06
CA VAL A 564 -1.61 17.92 39.80
C VAL A 564 -1.27 16.62 40.52
N HIS A 565 -0.34 15.81 39.99
CA HIS A 565 -0.09 14.44 40.44
C HIS A 565 1.31 14.18 40.99
N GLN A 566 2.32 15.02 40.69
CA GLN A 566 3.58 14.96 41.44
C GLN A 566 3.35 15.50 42.85
N LYS A 567 3.24 14.57 43.81
CA LYS A 567 3.44 14.89 45.22
C LYS A 567 4.93 15.24 45.40
N SER A 568 5.16 16.43 45.96
CA SER A 568 6.48 16.88 46.40
C SER A 568 7.08 15.97 47.46
#